data_AF-J9H1S2-F1
#
_entry.id   AF-J9H1S2-F1
#
_cell.length_a   1.000
_cell.length_b   1.000
_cell.length_c   1.000
_cell.angle_alpha   90.00
_cell.angle_beta   90.00
_cell.angle_gamma   90.00
#
_symmetry.space_group_name_H-M   'P 1'
#
loop_
_entity.id
_entity.type
_entity.pdbx_description
1 polymer ?
#
loop_
_entity_poly.entity_id
_entity_poly.type
_entity_poly.pdbx_seq_one_letter_code
_entity_poly.pdbx_strand_id
1 'polypeptide(L)' 'MDELAGKYYTENEFINYRADKERPLPMIYQSGYLTIKDYDARRHRYLLDFPNAEVQQGSLR' A
#
# COMPACT_ATOMS: atom_id res chain seq x y z
N MET A 1 -4.42 -3.06 8.66
CA MET A 1 -3.21 -2.74 7.87
C MET A 1 -2.67 -3.99 7.20
N ASP A 2 -2.54 -5.08 7.94
CA ASP A 2 -2.08 -6.38 7.41
C ASP A 2 -2.88 -6.89 6.20
N GLU A 3 -4.16 -6.55 6.10
CA GLU A 3 -4.99 -6.91 4.94
C GLU A 3 -4.61 -6.18 3.64
N LEU A 4 -3.76 -5.15 3.69
CA LEU A 4 -3.30 -4.39 2.53
C LEU A 4 -1.81 -4.64 2.19
N ALA A 5 -1.02 -5.06 3.17
CA ALA A 5 0.39 -5.37 2.97
C ALA A 5 0.57 -6.70 2.20
N GLY A 6 1.68 -6.83 1.47
CA GLY A 6 2.03 -8.04 0.72
C GLY A 6 1.15 -8.31 -0.51
N LYS A 7 0.40 -7.31 -0.99
CA LYS A 7 -0.53 -7.45 -2.12
C LYS A 7 -0.11 -6.60 -3.30
N TYR A 8 -0.53 -7.04 -4.49
CA TYR A 8 -0.31 -6.34 -5.75
C TYR A 8 -1.49 -5.47 -6.13
N TYR A 9 -1.23 -4.20 -6.39
CA TYR A 9 -2.21 -3.19 -6.76
C TYR A 9 -1.88 -2.55 -8.11
N THR A 10 -2.91 -2.14 -8.84
CA THR A 10 -2.76 -1.21 -9.95
C THR A 10 -2.39 0.18 -9.42
N GLU A 11 -1.72 0.98 -10.25
CA GLU A 11 -1.30 2.33 -9.87
C GLU A 11 -2.48 3.14 -9.29
N ASN A 12 -3.61 3.17 -10.00
CA ASN A 12 -4.81 3.93 -9.63
C ASN A 12 -5.38 3.58 -8.25
N GLU A 13 -5.16 2.38 -7.73
CA GLU A 13 -5.70 1.96 -6.42
C GLU A 13 -5.00 2.64 -5.24
N PHE A 14 -3.75 3.09 -5.40
CA PHE A 14 -2.97 3.73 -4.33
C PHE A 14 -2.51 5.15 -4.65
N ILE A 15 -2.60 5.61 -5.90
CA ILE A 15 -2.32 7.02 -6.23
C ILE A 15 -3.56 7.93 -6.18
N ASN A 16 -4.76 7.37 -6.41
CA ASN A 16 -5.95 8.20 -6.57
C ASN A 16 -6.47 8.67 -5.20
N TYR A 17 -6.24 9.94 -4.90
CA TYR A 17 -6.54 10.51 -3.58
C TYR A 17 -8.02 10.75 -3.32
N ARG A 18 -8.95 10.51 -4.28
CA ARG A 18 -10.39 10.69 -4.04
C ARG A 18 -10.79 9.81 -2.87
N ALA A 19 -10.71 10.38 -1.67
CA ALA A 19 -10.89 9.72 -0.39
C ALA A 19 -12.39 9.56 -0.20
N ASP A 20 -12.98 8.65 -0.96
CA ASP A 20 -14.16 7.97 -0.50
C ASP A 20 -13.76 7.21 0.77
N LYS A 21 -14.59 7.31 1.83
CA LYS A 21 -14.33 6.62 3.11
C LYS A 21 -14.12 5.10 2.96
N GLU A 22 -14.44 4.56 1.79
CA GLU A 22 -14.38 3.16 1.42
C GLU A 22 -13.02 2.71 0.87
N ARG A 23 -12.10 3.63 0.50
CA ARG A 23 -10.77 3.28 -0.05
C ARG A 23 -9.65 3.86 0.81
N PRO A 24 -9.23 3.16 1.87
CA PRO A 24 -8.17 3.66 2.75
C PRO A 24 -6.77 3.57 2.14
N LEU A 25 -6.57 2.74 1.10
CA LEU A 25 -5.24 2.43 0.54
C LEU A 25 -4.44 3.66 0.07
N PRO A 26 -5.01 4.62 -0.70
CA PRO A 26 -4.26 5.81 -1.10
C PRO A 26 -3.75 6.63 0.08
N MET A 27 -4.55 6.77 1.14
CA MET A 27 -4.16 7.52 2.33
C MET A 27 -3.04 6.81 3.11
N ILE A 28 -3.10 5.48 3.19
CA ILE A 28 -2.09 4.65 3.86
C ILE A 28 -0.76 4.71 3.11
N TYR A 29 -0.79 4.62 1.78
CA TYR A 29 0.40 4.76 0.95
C TYR A 29 1.00 6.17 1.05
N GLN A 30 0.17 7.22 0.94
CA GLN A 30 0.63 8.62 1.01
C GLN A 30 1.19 9.01 2.38
N SER A 31 0.69 8.40 3.47
CA SER A 31 1.20 8.63 4.82
C SER A 31 2.47 7.83 5.15
N GLY A 32 2.93 6.96 4.24
CA GLY A 32 4.19 6.22 4.37
C GLY A 32 4.09 4.90 5.14
N TYR A 33 2.88 4.40 5.42
CA TYR A 33 2.70 3.08 6.06
C TYR A 33 3.02 1.93 5.11
N LEU A 34 2.77 2.11 3.81
CA LEU A 34 3.12 1.16 2.76
C LEU A 34 3.98 1.84 1.70
N THR A 35 4.89 1.08 1.10
CA THR A 35 5.74 1.50 -0.01
C THR A 35 5.78 0.43 -1.10
N ILE A 36 6.24 0.80 -2.30
CA ILE A 36 6.46 -0.15 -3.39
C ILE A 36 7.69 -1.00 -3.05
N LYS A 37 7.51 -2.33 -3.08
CA LYS A 37 8.60 -3.31 -2.90
C LYS A 37 9.00 -4.02 -4.18
N ASP A 38 8.07 -4.15 -5.11
CA ASP A 38 8.29 -4.83 -6.38
C ASP A 38 7.30 -4.34 -7.44
N TYR A 39 7.59 -4.61 -8.70
CA TYR A 39 6.75 -4.30 -9.85
C TYR A 39 6.65 -5.50 -10.80
N ASP A 40 5.44 -6.05 -10.93
CA ASP A 40 5.12 -7.09 -11.89
C ASP A 40 4.81 -6.44 -13.25
N ALA A 41 5.83 -6.36 -14.10
CA ALA A 41 5.71 -5.79 -15.44
C ALA A 41 4.74 -6.55 -16.36
N ARG A 42 4.49 -7.84 -16.12
CA ARG A 42 3.56 -8.64 -16.94
C ARG A 42 2.11 -8.27 -16.66
N ARG A 43 1.82 -7.87 -15.42
CA ARG A 43 0.47 -7.52 -14.96
C ARG A 43 0.27 -6.02 -14.75
N HIS A 44 1.33 -5.23 -14.89
CA HIS A 44 1.35 -3.80 -14.59
C HIS A 44 0.82 -3.51 -13.18
N ARG A 45 1.37 -4.23 -12.19
CA ARG A 45 0.97 -4.11 -10.78
C ARG A 45 2.17 -3.94 -9.87
N TYR A 46 1.95 -3.26 -8.75
CA TYR A 46 2.96 -2.90 -7.76
C TYR A 46 2.69 -3.66 -6.47
N LEU A 47 3.70 -4.34 -5.95
CA LEU A 47 3.65 -4.93 -4.62
C LEU A 47 3.80 -3.83 -3.58
N LEU A 48 2.80 -3.68 -2.72
CA LEU A 48 2.87 -2.78 -1.57
C LEU A 48 3.10 -3.55 -0.28
N ASP A 49 4.05 -3.07 0.52
CA ASP A 49 4.37 -3.64 1.83
C ASP A 49 4.96 -2.57 2.76
N PHE A 50 5.19 -2.91 4.02
CA PHE A 50 5.83 -2.03 4.98
C PHE A 50 7.24 -1.61 4.53
N PRO A 51 7.63 -0.35 4.72
CA PRO A 51 8.96 0.12 4.35
C PRO A 51 10.05 -0.50 5.21
N ASN A 52 9.76 -0.75 6.49
CA ASN A 52 10.69 -1.31 7.47
C ASN A 52 9.94 -2.00 8.63
N ALA A 53 10.69 -2.67 9.50
CA ALA A 53 10.15 -3.41 10.64
C ALA A 53 9.51 -2.51 11.71
N GLU A 54 9.95 -1.25 11.86
CA GLU A 54 9.39 -0.31 12.85
C GLU A 54 7.94 0.04 12.51
N VAL A 55 7.67 0.35 11.23
CA VAL A 55 6.32 0.63 10.74
C VAL A 55 5.43 -0.62 10.82
N GLN A 56 5.97 -1.78 10.48
CA GLN A 56 5.25 -3.06 10.62
C GLN A 56 4.87 -3.34 12.08
N GLN A 57 5.82 -3.25 13.01
CA GLN A 57 5.57 -3.46 14.43
C GLN A 57 4.61 -2.42 15.03
N GLY A 58 4.68 -1.17 14.57
CA GLY A 58 3.76 -0.12 14.96
C GLY A 58 2.34 -0.30 14.43
N SER A 59 2.17 -1.01 13.30
CA SER A 59 0.87 -1.26 12.67
C SER A 59 0.12 -2.47 13.22
N LEU A 60 0.81 -3.33 13.98
CA LEU A 60 0.30 -4.54 14.63
C LEU A 60 -0.25 -4.28 16.05
N ARG A 61 -0.29 -3.02 16.47
CA ARG A 61 -0.76 -2.60 17.80
C ARG A 61 -2.21 -2.12 17.79
#